data_AF-A0A558QTE6-F1
#
_entry.id   AF-A0A558QTE6-F1
#
_cell.length_a   1.000
_cell.length_b   1.000
_cell.length_c   1.000
_cell.angle_alpha   90.00
_cell.angle_beta   90.00
_cell.angle_gamma   90.00
#
_symmetry.space_group_name_H-M   'P 1'
#
loop_
_entity.id
_entity.type
_entity.pdbx_description
1 polymer ?
#
loop_
_entity_poly.entity_id
_entity_poly.type
_entity_poly.pdbx_seq_one_letter_code
_entity_poly.pdbx_strand_id
1 'polypeptide(L)'
;MAGTPPPERADEIVVLGAGLPLPPGTPAYGATIIDRARLTGEASDRVENVLKDVAGFQQFRRSDSRSANPSAQGVTLRALGGNASSRALVLLDGVPLADPFFGYIPFTALE
;
A
#
# COMPACT_ATOMS: atom_id res chain seq x y z
N MET A 1 -32.48 19.81 -49.85
CA MET A 1 -31.39 19.33 -48.98
C MET A 1 -32.04 18.83 -47.70
N ALA A 2 -32.31 17.53 -47.59
CA ALA A 2 -32.90 16.93 -46.39
C ALA A 2 -31.85 16.89 -45.28
N GLY A 3 -32.20 17.35 -44.08
CA GLY A 3 -31.29 17.45 -42.93
C GLY A 3 -31.01 16.09 -42.30
N THR A 4 -29.77 15.89 -41.86
CA THR A 4 -29.30 14.68 -41.15
C THR A 4 -30.09 14.47 -39.85
N PRO A 5 -30.61 13.27 -39.58
CA PRO A 5 -31.29 12.99 -38.32
C PRO A 5 -30.30 13.07 -37.13
N PRO A 6 -30.76 13.50 -35.95
CA PRO A 6 -29.91 13.58 -34.76
C PRO A 6 -29.41 12.19 -34.38
N PRO A 7 -28.18 12.06 -33.85
CA PRO A 7 -27.64 10.77 -33.45
C PRO A 7 -28.52 10.13 -32.37
N GLU A 8 -28.86 8.86 -32.59
CA GLU A 8 -29.54 8.03 -31.58
C GLU A 8 -28.68 7.96 -30.31
N ARG A 9 -29.32 8.21 -29.17
CA ARG A 9 -28.65 8.22 -27.88
C ARG A 9 -28.44 6.77 -27.47
N ALA A 10 -27.23 6.25 -27.69
CA ALA A 10 -26.87 4.89 -27.28
C ALA A 10 -27.05 4.75 -25.75
N ASP A 11 -27.65 3.63 -25.32
CA ASP A 11 -27.82 3.33 -23.90
C ASP A 11 -26.45 3.25 -23.20
N GLU A 12 -26.34 3.90 -22.05
CA GLU A 12 -25.12 3.91 -21.24
C GLU A 12 -24.92 2.53 -20.60
N ILE A 13 -23.85 1.82 -21.00
CA ILE A 13 -23.47 0.53 -20.40
C ILE A 13 -22.39 0.78 -19.35
N VAL A 14 -22.77 0.64 -18.08
CA VAL A 14 -21.83 0.72 -16.94
C VAL A 14 -21.31 -0.67 -16.62
N VAL A 15 -20.00 -0.87 -16.78
CA VAL A 15 -19.31 -2.13 -16.42
C VAL A 15 -18.62 -1.94 -15.07
N LEU A 16 -19.11 -2.64 -14.05
CA LEU A 16 -18.49 -2.69 -12.72
C LEU A 16 -17.64 -3.96 -12.60
N GLY A 17 -16.34 -3.82 -12.33
CA GLY A 17 -15.46 -4.93 -12.01
C GLY A 17 -15.48 -5.23 -10.52
N ALA A 18 -15.62 -6.50 -10.14
CA ALA A 18 -15.38 -6.97 -8.78
C ALA A 18 -14.28 -8.04 -8.79
N GLY A 19 -13.43 -8.04 -7.75
CA GLY A 19 -12.44 -9.09 -7.56
C GLY A 19 -13.09 -10.44 -7.28
N LEU A 20 -12.46 -11.52 -7.75
CA LEU A 20 -12.88 -12.88 -7.40
C LEU A 20 -12.71 -13.13 -5.89
N PRO A 21 -13.54 -14.01 -5.29
CA PRO A 21 -13.34 -14.43 -3.91
C PRO A 21 -11.96 -15.07 -3.75
N LEU A 22 -11.38 -14.86 -2.56
CA LEU A 22 -10.08 -15.44 -2.21
C LEU A 22 -10.16 -16.98 -2.25
N PRO A 23 -9.15 -17.67 -2.81
CA PRO A 23 -9.14 -19.12 -2.86
C PRO A 23 -9.10 -19.74 -1.46
N PRO A 24 -9.57 -21.00 -1.27
CA PRO A 24 -9.58 -21.66 0.03
C PRO A 24 -8.20 -21.76 0.71
N GLY A 25 -7.12 -21.71 -0.09
CA GLY A 25 -5.74 -21.72 0.40
C GLY A 25 -5.26 -20.37 0.96
N THR A 26 -6.04 -19.29 0.87
CA THR A 26 -5.60 -17.96 1.29
C THR A 26 -5.13 -17.87 2.75
N PRO A 27 -5.77 -18.53 3.73
CA PRO A 27 -5.28 -18.53 5.11
C PRO A 27 -3.84 -19.05 5.24
N ALA A 28 -3.37 -19.91 4.33
CA ALA A 28 -2.00 -20.44 4.34
C ALA A 28 -0.94 -19.38 4.03
N TYR A 29 -1.29 -18.24 3.42
CA TYR A 29 -0.33 -17.19 3.08
C TYR A 29 0.04 -16.26 4.24
N GLY A 30 -0.57 -16.41 5.42
CA GLY A 30 -0.27 -15.66 6.63
C GLY A 30 -0.48 -14.15 6.48
N ALA A 31 -1.60 -13.63 6.99
CA ALA A 31 -1.93 -12.21 6.96
C ALA A 31 -2.01 -11.65 8.38
N THR A 32 -1.59 -10.39 8.54
CA THR A 32 -1.79 -9.61 9.77
C THR A 32 -2.65 -8.41 9.44
N ILE A 33 -3.77 -8.27 10.14
CA ILE A 33 -4.64 -7.09 10.04
C ILE A 33 -4.35 -6.20 11.24
N ILE A 34 -4.06 -4.92 10.97
CA ILE A 34 -3.93 -3.88 11.99
C ILE A 34 -5.20 -3.06 11.92
N ASP A 35 -6.01 -3.11 12.97
CA ASP A 35 -7.24 -2.33 13.04
C ASP A 35 -6.98 -0.85 13.34
N ARG A 36 -8.00 -0.03 13.13
CA ARG A 36 -7.93 1.42 13.40
C ARG A 36 -7.63 1.74 14.86
N ALA A 37 -8.19 1.00 15.81
CA ALA A 37 -8.01 1.28 17.23
C ALA A 37 -6.54 1.12 17.65
N ARG A 38 -5.85 0.13 17.09
CA ARG A 38 -4.42 -0.09 17.26
C ARG A 38 -3.59 1.01 16.62
N LEU A 39 -3.98 1.49 15.42
CA LEU A 39 -3.29 2.62 14.77
C LEU A 39 -3.41 3.89 15.62
N THR A 40 -4.63 4.29 16.00
CA THR A 40 -4.88 5.52 16.76
C THR A 40 -4.48 5.45 18.24
N GLY A 41 -4.18 4.23 18.73
CA GLY A 41 -3.70 4.00 20.09
C GLY A 41 -2.19 4.11 20.25
N GLU A 42 -1.44 4.24 19.15
CA GLU A 42 0.01 4.43 19.19
C GLU A 42 0.33 5.88 19.60
N ALA A 43 1.26 6.04 20.55
CA ALA A 43 1.48 7.34 21.21
C ALA A 43 2.02 8.44 20.28
N SER A 44 2.64 8.05 19.16
CA SER A 44 3.25 8.98 18.19
C SER A 44 2.36 9.19 16.96
N ASP A 45 1.22 8.49 16.87
CA ASP A 45 0.32 8.38 15.72
C ASP A 45 1.05 7.99 14.41
N ARG A 46 2.00 7.04 14.50
CA ARG A 46 2.88 6.65 13.39
C ARG A 46 2.62 5.22 12.92
N VAL A 47 2.23 5.07 11.66
CA VAL A 47 2.01 3.76 11.06
C VAL A 47 3.27 2.89 11.11
N GLU A 48 4.46 3.48 10.93
CA GLU A 48 5.72 2.75 10.93
C GLU A 48 6.08 2.18 12.31
N ASN A 49 5.58 2.76 13.40
CA ASN A 49 5.79 2.21 14.74
C ASN A 49 4.94 0.97 14.96
N VAL A 50 3.65 1.02 14.59
CA VAL A 50 2.74 -0.13 14.72
C VAL A 50 3.19 -1.30 13.86
N LEU A 51 3.77 -1.03 12.69
CA LEU A 51 4.29 -2.08 11.80
C LEU A 51 5.49 -2.85 12.38
N LYS A 52 6.29 -2.25 13.28
CA LYS A 52 7.46 -2.92 13.91
C LYS A 52 7.07 -4.15 14.73
N ASP A 53 5.83 -4.21 15.20
CA ASP A 53 5.32 -5.34 16.00
C ASP A 53 4.93 -6.55 15.13
N VAL A 54 4.88 -6.40 13.80
CA VAL A 54 4.45 -7.46 12.89
C VAL A 54 5.61 -8.42 12.63
N ALA A 55 5.41 -9.70 12.95
CA ALA A 55 6.41 -10.72 12.69
C ALA A 55 6.79 -10.78 11.20
N GLY A 56 8.10 -10.78 10.93
CA GLY A 56 8.63 -10.81 9.57
C GLY A 56 8.59 -9.46 8.86
N PHE A 57 8.10 -8.37 9.46
CA PHE A 57 8.29 -7.02 8.95
C PHE A 57 9.55 -6.40 9.54
N GLN A 58 10.37 -5.77 8.71
CA GLN A 58 11.55 -5.03 9.17
C GLN A 58 11.75 -3.76 8.38
N GLN A 59 12.04 -2.66 9.08
CA GLN A 59 12.49 -1.42 8.46
C GLN A 59 13.97 -1.50 8.13
N PHE A 60 14.35 -0.88 7.01
CA PHE A 60 15.73 -0.83 6.56
C PHE A 60 16.66 -0.15 7.59
N ARG A 61 16.17 0.90 8.27
CA ARG A 61 16.92 1.64 9.30
C ARG A 61 16.11 1.73 10.59
N ARG A 62 16.80 2.02 11.69
CA ARG A 62 16.18 2.23 13.01
C ARG A 62 15.60 3.63 13.19
N SER A 63 16.17 4.61 12.49
CA SER A 63 15.69 5.99 12.49
C SER A 63 14.30 6.04 11.86
N ASP A 64 13.39 6.71 12.55
CA ASP A 64 12.03 6.95 12.08
C ASP A 64 11.99 7.97 10.93
N SER A 65 10.81 8.12 10.35
CA SER A 65 10.60 8.97 9.19
C SER A 65 10.75 10.47 9.48
N ARG A 66 10.70 10.88 10.76
CA ARG A 66 10.83 12.28 11.21
C ARG A 66 12.23 12.83 11.03
N SER A 67 13.23 11.96 11.17
CA SER A 67 14.64 12.34 11.27
C SER A 67 15.52 11.69 10.21
N ALA A 68 15.04 10.61 9.58
CA ALA A 68 15.74 9.95 8.49
C ALA A 68 15.63 10.71 7.17
N ASN A 69 16.67 10.59 6.34
CA ASN A 69 16.56 10.96 4.93
C ASN A 69 15.45 10.10 4.26
N PRO A 70 14.56 10.68 3.42
CA PRO A 70 13.49 9.93 2.75
C PRO A 70 13.98 8.68 2.00
N SER A 71 15.13 8.75 1.32
CA SER A 71 15.71 7.61 0.59
C SER A 71 16.16 6.44 1.48
N ALA A 72 16.29 6.67 2.78
CA ALA A 72 16.62 5.63 3.76
C ALA A 72 15.37 4.92 4.32
N GLN A 73 14.17 5.33 3.91
CA GLN A 73 12.91 4.72 4.34
C GLN A 73 12.58 3.54 3.44
N GLY A 74 12.65 2.33 3.98
CA GLY A 74 12.37 1.12 3.22
C GLY A 74 11.95 -0.01 4.15
N VAL A 75 11.26 -1.00 3.59
CA VAL A 75 10.77 -2.16 4.34
C VAL A 75 11.09 -3.46 3.62
N THR A 76 11.20 -4.50 4.43
CA THR A 76 11.34 -5.88 3.97
C THR A 76 10.29 -6.74 4.67
N LEU A 77 9.85 -7.77 3.96
CA LEU A 77 8.94 -8.78 4.49
C LEU A 77 9.61 -10.15 4.40
N ARG A 78 9.55 -10.91 5.48
CA ARG A 78 10.11 -12.28 5.59
C ARG A 78 11.59 -12.34 5.23
N ALA A 79 12.34 -11.30 5.61
CA ALA A 79 13.75 -11.12 5.29
C ALA A 79 14.09 -11.04 3.78
N LEU A 80 13.10 -10.87 2.90
CA LEU A 80 13.31 -10.64 1.48
C LEU A 80 13.55 -9.14 1.26
N GLY A 81 14.79 -8.76 0.94
CA GLY A 81 15.11 -7.38 0.60
C GLY A 81 16.37 -6.78 1.22
N GLY A 82 17.07 -7.51 2.10
CA GLY A 82 18.41 -7.13 2.57
C GLY A 82 18.49 -5.73 3.24
N ASN A 83 19.61 -5.04 3.02
CA ASN A 83 19.97 -3.73 3.60
C ASN A 83 19.93 -2.60 2.55
N ALA A 84 18.89 -2.59 1.71
CA ALA A 84 18.68 -1.57 0.68
C ALA A 84 17.33 -0.87 0.88
N SER A 85 16.95 -0.01 -0.07
CA SER A 85 15.59 0.54 -0.15
C SER A 85 14.53 -0.58 -0.29
N SER A 86 13.25 -0.21 -0.16
CA SER A 86 12.16 -1.18 -0.01
C SER A 86 12.12 -2.21 -1.12
N ARG A 87 11.93 -3.48 -0.73
CA ARG A 87 11.60 -4.58 -1.67
C ARG A 87 10.27 -5.23 -1.36
N ALA A 88 9.50 -4.67 -0.44
CA ALA A 88 8.11 -5.03 -0.27
C ALA A 88 7.23 -4.15 -1.15
N LEU A 89 6.22 -4.76 -1.77
CA LEU A 89 5.13 -4.01 -2.39
C LEU A 89 4.29 -3.37 -1.29
N VAL A 90 4.23 -2.04 -1.29
CA VAL A 90 3.38 -1.27 -0.38
C VAL A 90 2.35 -0.53 -1.23
N LEU A 91 1.08 -0.72 -0.88
CA LEU A 91 -0.05 -0.15 -1.60
C LEU A 91 -0.84 0.77 -0.67
N LEU A 92 -1.25 1.93 -1.18
CA LEU A 92 -2.33 2.73 -0.61
C LEU A 92 -3.54 2.59 -1.52
N ASP A 93 -4.62 2.01 -1.01
CA ASP A 93 -5.86 1.81 -1.77
C ASP A 93 -5.64 1.15 -3.16
N GLY A 94 -4.70 0.20 -3.21
CA GLY A 94 -4.34 -0.53 -4.43
C GLY A 94 -3.30 0.14 -5.31
N VAL A 95 -2.86 1.36 -4.99
CA VAL A 95 -1.85 2.11 -5.74
C VAL A 95 -0.47 1.94 -5.12
N PRO A 96 0.58 1.59 -5.89
CA PRO A 96 1.94 1.51 -5.38
C PRO A 96 2.42 2.85 -4.80
N LEU A 97 2.88 2.81 -3.54
CA LEU A 97 3.42 3.97 -2.82
C LEU A 97 4.92 4.17 -3.01
N ALA A 98 5.64 3.11 -3.39
CA ALA A 98 7.08 3.16 -3.49
C ALA A 98 7.51 4.19 -4.55
N ASP A 99 8.51 5.00 -4.21
CA ASP A 99 9.11 5.92 -5.16
C ASP A 99 9.59 5.16 -6.41
N PRO A 100 9.25 5.64 -7.63
CA PRO A 100 9.48 4.88 -8.86
C PRO A 100 10.96 4.76 -9.26
N PHE A 101 11.86 5.52 -8.63
CA PHE A 101 13.29 5.52 -8.97
C PHE A 101 14.11 4.76 -7.93
N PHE A 102 14.00 5.15 -6.67
CA PHE A 102 14.82 4.65 -5.58
C PHE A 102 14.10 3.62 -4.71
N GLY A 103 12.77 3.47 -4.85
CA GLY A 103 11.99 2.45 -4.14
C GLY A 103 11.87 2.69 -2.64
N TYR A 104 12.01 3.94 -2.17
CA TYR A 104 11.76 4.27 -0.77
C TYR A 104 10.25 4.37 -0.49
N ILE A 105 9.85 4.13 0.75
CA ILE A 105 8.45 4.25 1.20
C ILE A 105 8.28 5.56 1.96
N PRO A 106 7.45 6.51 1.47
CA PRO A 106 7.24 7.78 2.13
C PRO A 106 6.25 7.64 3.30
N PHE A 107 6.71 7.16 4.46
CA PHE A 107 5.82 6.95 5.61
C PHE A 107 5.12 8.23 6.07
N THR A 108 5.78 9.38 5.96
CA THR A 108 5.21 10.69 6.27
C THR A 108 4.01 11.08 5.38
N ALA A 109 3.79 10.40 4.25
CA ALA A 109 2.62 10.62 3.41
C ALA A 109 1.40 9.79 3.85
N LEU A 110 1.57 8.94 4.88
CA LEU A 110 0.53 8.07 5.44
C LEU A 110 0.05 8.53 6.83
N GLU A 111 0.66 9.59 7.37
CA GLU A 111 0.31 10.29 8.61
C GLU A 111 -0.57 11.51 8.29
#